data_AF-A0A354WD62-F1
#
_entry.id   AF-A0A354WD62-F1
#
_cell.length_a   1.000
_cell.length_b   1.000
_cell.length_c   1.000
_cell.angle_alpha   90.00
_cell.angle_beta   90.00
_cell.angle_gamma   90.00
#
_symmetry.space_group_name_H-M   'P 1'
#
loop_
_entity.id
_entity.type
_entity.pdbx_description
1 polymer ?
#
loop_
_entity_poly.entity_id
_entity_poly.type
_entity_poly.pdbx_seq_one_letter_code
_entity_poly.pdbx_strand_id
1 'polypeptide(L)'
;MQEPTNITDTSTPSGAKIDVTVETGGVITSPSTNAQFDEIKEKVVVILSELPGYVSSFFGSYQKPIITIVLILSALVTLKVLFAVIDALNDVPLLAPSFELIGMGYTAWFVYRYLLKASTRQELVQEFKSYKEQITGD
;
A
#
# COMPACT_ATOMS: atom_id res chain seq x y z
N MET A 1 66.87 11.68 43.59
CA MET A 1 65.60 10.94 43.43
C MET A 1 65.25 10.95 41.95
N GLN A 2 65.60 9.91 41.23
CA GLN A 2 65.02 9.57 39.91
C GLN A 2 65.45 8.13 39.61
N GLU A 3 64.47 7.27 39.48
CA GLU A 3 64.57 5.90 39.00
C GLU A 3 64.32 5.91 37.49
N PRO A 4 65.24 5.36 36.68
CA PRO A 4 64.90 4.89 35.35
C PRO A 4 64.86 3.35 35.35
N THR A 5 63.68 2.84 35.03
CA THR A 5 63.39 1.42 34.86
C THR A 5 64.26 0.80 33.76
N ASN A 6 64.87 -0.33 34.12
CA ASN A 6 65.78 -1.11 33.28
C ASN A 6 65.00 -1.84 32.17
N ILE A 7 65.41 -1.63 30.92
CA ILE A 7 65.01 -2.42 29.75
C ILE A 7 66.21 -3.27 29.31
N THR A 8 66.05 -4.58 29.31
CA THR A 8 67.03 -5.63 28.99
C THR A 8 66.17 -6.89 28.78
N ASP A 9 66.14 -7.66 27.70
CA ASP A 9 66.96 -7.77 26.50
C ASP A 9 66.14 -8.43 25.37
N THR A 10 66.59 -8.18 24.14
CA THR A 10 66.25 -8.95 22.94
C THR A 10 66.90 -10.33 22.98
N SER A 11 66.18 -11.40 22.63
CA SER A 11 66.76 -12.55 21.92
C SER A 11 65.67 -13.49 21.36
N THR A 12 65.48 -13.42 20.05
CA THR A 12 64.87 -14.50 19.25
C THR A 12 65.91 -15.61 19.06
N PRO A 13 65.51 -16.88 19.19
CA PRO A 13 65.73 -17.76 18.04
C PRO A 13 64.53 -18.67 17.74
N SER A 14 64.16 -18.66 16.46
CA SER A 14 63.96 -19.85 15.62
C SER A 14 63.04 -20.97 16.12
N GLY A 15 61.86 -21.01 15.50
CA GLY A 15 61.33 -22.26 14.93
C GLY A 15 60.38 -23.07 15.80
N ALA A 16 59.08 -22.79 15.69
CA ALA A 16 58.03 -23.80 15.74
C ALA A 16 56.64 -23.16 15.53
N LYS A 17 56.05 -23.49 14.38
CA LYS A 17 54.61 -23.70 14.15
C LYS A 17 53.68 -22.54 14.51
N ILE A 18 53.39 -21.74 13.49
CA ILE A 18 52.19 -20.91 13.42
C ILE A 18 51.00 -21.89 13.44
N ASP A 19 50.34 -22.05 14.59
CA ASP A 19 49.04 -22.70 14.66
C ASP A 19 48.04 -21.72 14.05
N VAL A 20 47.92 -21.77 12.73
CA VAL A 20 46.73 -21.25 12.08
C VAL A 20 45.64 -22.23 12.50
N THR A 21 44.93 -21.90 13.56
CA THR A 21 43.55 -22.37 13.73
C THR A 21 42.82 -21.88 12.50
N VAL A 22 42.81 -22.75 11.49
CA VAL A 22 41.76 -22.78 10.51
C VAL A 22 40.54 -23.09 11.36
N GLU A 23 39.87 -22.02 11.81
CA GLU A 23 38.43 -21.99 11.99
C GLU A 23 37.88 -22.44 10.63
N THR A 24 37.92 -23.77 10.47
CA THR A 24 37.42 -24.55 9.38
C THR A 24 36.00 -24.08 9.29
N GLY A 25 35.77 -23.28 8.25
CA GLY A 25 34.59 -22.45 8.10
C GLY A 25 33.41 -23.24 8.58
N GLY A 26 32.72 -22.70 9.59
CA GLY A 26 31.68 -23.37 10.34
C GLY A 26 30.83 -24.20 9.41
N VAL A 27 31.23 -25.45 9.26
CA VAL A 27 30.44 -26.47 8.62
C VAL A 27 29.28 -26.52 9.56
N ILE A 28 28.12 -26.19 9.02
CA ILE A 28 26.83 -26.56 9.55
C ILE A 28 26.94 -28.08 9.73
N THR A 29 27.46 -28.51 10.88
CA THR A 29 27.63 -29.91 11.23
C THR A 29 26.25 -30.36 11.59
N SER A 30 25.48 -30.75 10.58
CA SER A 30 24.17 -31.33 10.75
C SER A 30 24.31 -32.61 11.58
N PRO A 31 23.81 -32.66 12.83
CA PRO A 31 23.39 -33.93 13.40
C PRO A 31 21.94 -34.09 12.94
N SER A 32 21.68 -35.07 12.08
CA SER A 32 20.31 -35.46 11.69
C SER A 32 19.52 -34.39 10.93
N THR A 33 19.68 -34.39 9.61
CA THR A 33 18.86 -33.63 8.64
C THR A 33 17.35 -33.84 8.84
N ASN A 34 16.93 -34.97 9.44
CA ASN A 34 15.52 -35.22 9.78
C ASN A 34 15.11 -34.59 11.11
N ALA A 35 15.89 -34.77 12.19
CA ALA A 35 15.52 -34.30 13.53
C ALA A 35 15.43 -32.77 13.65
N GLN A 36 16.34 -32.03 12.99
CA GLN A 36 16.27 -30.56 12.95
C GLN A 36 15.13 -30.05 12.05
N PHE A 37 14.83 -30.78 10.97
CA PHE A 37 13.73 -30.42 10.06
C PHE A 37 12.37 -30.67 10.70
N ASP A 38 12.26 -31.68 11.55
CA ASP A 38 11.07 -31.96 12.34
C ASP A 38 10.82 -30.86 13.38
N GLU A 39 11.87 -30.36 14.05
CA GLU A 39 11.77 -29.22 14.97
C GLU A 39 11.36 -27.92 14.24
N ILE A 40 11.90 -27.66 13.05
CA ILE A 40 11.55 -26.49 12.23
C ILE A 40 10.11 -26.61 11.73
N LYS A 41 9.69 -27.80 11.27
CA LYS A 41 8.30 -28.05 10.88
C LYS A 41 7.34 -27.79 12.02
N GLU A 42 7.65 -28.26 13.22
CA GLU A 42 6.78 -28.09 14.37
C GLU A 42 6.63 -26.61 14.75
N LYS A 43 7.73 -25.85 14.74
CA LYS A 43 7.70 -24.39 14.95
C LYS A 43 6.93 -23.65 13.85
N VAL A 44 7.10 -24.02 12.58
CA VAL A 44 6.36 -23.42 11.46
C VAL A 44 4.88 -23.79 11.53
N VAL A 45 4.54 -25.02 11.91
CA VAL A 45 3.14 -25.47 12.08
C VAL A 45 2.45 -24.73 13.22
N VAL A 46 3.13 -24.50 14.34
CA VAL A 46 2.59 -23.71 15.46
C VAL A 46 2.35 -22.26 15.03
N ILE A 47 3.35 -21.61 14.43
CA ILE A 47 3.21 -20.23 13.95
C ILE A 47 2.10 -20.15 12.89
N LEU A 48 2.07 -21.07 11.92
CA LEU A 48 1.06 -21.12 10.86
C LEU A 48 -0.35 -21.42 11.37
N SER A 49 -0.50 -22.21 12.44
CA SER A 49 -1.79 -22.48 13.07
C SER A 49 -2.31 -21.28 13.86
N GLU A 50 -1.41 -20.46 14.39
CA GLU A 50 -1.74 -19.21 15.08
C GLU A 50 -1.90 -18.03 14.10
N LEU A 51 -1.32 -18.09 12.89
CA LEU A 51 -1.45 -17.04 11.86
C LEU A 51 -2.91 -16.67 11.55
N PRO A 52 -3.84 -17.61 11.31
CA PRO A 52 -5.25 -17.28 11.13
C PRO A 52 -5.83 -16.47 12.28
N GLY A 53 -5.46 -16.78 13.52
CA GLY A 53 -5.91 -16.05 14.72
C GLY A 53 -5.35 -14.62 14.77
N TYR A 54 -4.05 -14.45 14.49
CA TYR A 54 -3.42 -13.14 14.43
C TYR A 54 -3.93 -12.27 13.28
N VAL A 55 -4.11 -12.86 12.08
CA VAL A 55 -4.67 -12.16 10.92
C VAL A 55 -6.14 -11.79 11.19
N SER A 56 -6.94 -12.70 11.73
CA SER A 56 -8.35 -12.43 12.05
C SER A 56 -8.50 -11.33 13.11
N SER A 57 -7.67 -11.34 14.16
CA SER A 57 -7.70 -10.29 15.20
C SER A 57 -7.24 -8.95 14.67
N PHE A 58 -6.22 -8.91 13.80
CA PHE A 58 -5.78 -7.69 13.13
C PHE A 58 -6.90 -7.10 12.24
N PHE A 59 -7.48 -7.88 11.33
CA PHE A 59 -8.58 -7.36 10.49
C PHE A 59 -9.81 -6.97 11.33
N GLY A 60 -10.10 -7.67 12.42
CA GLY A 60 -11.17 -7.31 13.35
C GLY A 60 -10.92 -6.01 14.12
N SER A 61 -9.72 -5.83 14.69
CA SER A 61 -9.36 -4.62 15.44
C SER A 61 -9.11 -3.40 14.55
N TYR A 62 -8.64 -3.61 13.32
CA TYR A 62 -8.30 -2.53 12.38
C TYR A 62 -9.30 -2.39 11.23
N GLN A 63 -10.48 -3.00 11.31
CA GLN A 63 -11.47 -2.95 10.23
C GLN A 63 -11.78 -1.52 9.78
N LYS A 64 -12.04 -0.61 10.73
CA LYS A 64 -12.32 0.81 10.43
C LYS A 64 -11.14 1.52 9.75
N PRO A 65 -9.92 1.55 10.33
CA PRO A 65 -8.78 2.21 9.68
C PRO A 65 -8.36 1.54 8.36
N ILE A 66 -8.45 0.22 8.23
CA ILE A 66 -8.16 -0.50 6.98
C ILE A 66 -9.13 -0.04 5.88
N ILE A 67 -10.44 -0.01 6.17
CA ILE A 67 -11.43 0.48 5.21
C ILE A 67 -11.14 1.93 4.81
N THR A 68 -10.77 2.79 5.76
CA THR A 68 -10.39 4.17 5.46
C THR A 68 -9.18 4.24 4.53
N ILE A 69 -8.13 3.47 4.79
CA ILE A 69 -6.92 3.44 3.94
C ILE A 69 -7.28 2.90 2.55
N VAL A 70 -8.05 1.81 2.48
CA VAL A 70 -8.54 1.23 1.22
C VAL A 70 -9.36 2.25 0.44
N LEU A 71 -10.22 3.02 1.12
CA LEU A 71 -11.02 4.06 0.49
C LEU A 71 -10.15 5.19 -0.04
N ILE A 72 -9.15 5.65 0.72
CA ILE A 72 -8.21 6.67 0.26
C ILE A 72 -7.42 6.17 -0.95
N LEU A 73 -6.87 4.95 -0.89
CA LEU A 73 -6.14 4.35 -2.00
C LEU A 73 -7.03 4.18 -3.23
N SER A 74 -8.27 3.70 -3.04
CA SER A 74 -9.26 3.58 -4.10
C SER A 74 -9.59 4.94 -4.73
N ALA A 75 -9.74 5.99 -3.92
CA ALA A 75 -9.96 7.34 -4.42
C ALA A 75 -8.78 7.84 -5.28
N LEU A 76 -7.54 7.57 -4.86
CA LEU A 76 -6.34 7.92 -5.64
C LEU A 76 -6.28 7.14 -6.96
N VAL A 77 -6.57 5.84 -6.94
CA VAL A 77 -6.63 5.01 -8.15
C VAL A 77 -7.74 5.49 -9.08
N THR A 78 -8.92 5.79 -8.54
CA THR A 78 -10.04 6.33 -9.30
C THR A 78 -9.67 7.64 -9.98
N LEU A 79 -8.98 8.53 -9.26
CA LEU A 79 -8.50 9.79 -9.83
C LEU A 79 -7.48 9.57 -10.96
N LYS A 80 -6.57 8.60 -10.80
CA LYS A 80 -5.63 8.19 -11.85
C LYS A 80 -6.35 7.65 -13.09
N VAL A 81 -7.34 6.80 -12.89
CA VAL A 81 -8.17 6.26 -13.99
C VAL A 81 -8.93 7.39 -14.67
N LEU A 82 -9.49 8.33 -13.92
CA LEU A 82 -10.19 9.49 -14.48
C LEU A 82 -9.27 10.31 -15.39
N PHE A 83 -8.04 10.61 -14.95
CA PHE A 83 -7.07 11.30 -15.82
C PHE A 83 -6.70 10.47 -17.05
N ALA A 84 -6.48 9.16 -16.90
CA ALA A 84 -6.20 8.28 -18.04
C ALA A 84 -7.35 8.26 -19.06
N VAL A 85 -8.60 8.32 -18.59
CA VAL A 85 -9.77 8.44 -19.48
C VAL A 85 -9.76 9.78 -20.20
N ILE A 86 -9.52 10.89 -19.49
CA ILE A 86 -9.44 12.22 -20.11
C ILE A 86 -8.34 12.26 -21.17
N ASP A 87 -7.16 11.71 -20.87
CA ASP A 87 -6.04 11.62 -21.82
C ASP A 87 -6.44 10.78 -23.04
N ALA A 88 -7.04 9.61 -22.84
CA ALA A 88 -7.51 8.76 -23.94
C ALA A 88 -8.59 9.44 -24.82
N LEU A 89 -9.46 10.26 -24.22
CA LEU A 89 -10.43 11.05 -24.97
C LEU A 89 -9.77 12.14 -25.82
N ASN A 90 -8.70 12.75 -25.32
CA ASN A 90 -7.94 13.76 -26.06
C ASN A 90 -7.11 13.15 -27.21
N ASP A 91 -6.67 11.90 -27.06
CA ASP A 91 -5.95 11.16 -28.11
C ASP A 91 -6.84 10.77 -29.30
N VAL A 92 -8.17 10.70 -29.10
CA VAL A 92 -9.11 10.47 -30.20
C VAL A 92 -9.54 11.82 -30.79
N PRO A 93 -9.05 12.17 -32.00
CA PRO A 93 -9.53 13.37 -32.67
C PRO A 93 -11.04 13.24 -32.89
N LEU A 94 -11.79 14.31 -32.59
CA LEU A 94 -13.26 14.45 -32.63
C LEU A 94 -14.03 14.16 -31.33
N LEU A 95 -13.52 13.36 -30.37
CA LEU A 95 -14.29 13.10 -29.13
C LEU A 95 -14.42 14.35 -28.26
N ALA A 96 -13.31 15.01 -27.93
CA ALA A 96 -13.31 16.25 -27.16
C ALA A 96 -14.25 17.34 -27.74
N PRO A 97 -14.12 17.76 -29.03
CA PRO A 97 -15.01 18.77 -29.60
C PRO A 97 -16.46 18.27 -29.73
N SER A 98 -16.70 16.97 -29.90
CA SER A 98 -18.07 16.43 -29.89
C SER A 98 -18.71 16.58 -28.51
N PHE A 99 -18.02 16.19 -27.42
CA PHE A 99 -18.54 16.34 -26.07
C PHE A 99 -18.77 17.80 -25.69
N GLU A 100 -17.92 18.71 -26.16
CA GLU A 100 -18.14 20.16 -26.00
C GLU A 100 -19.43 20.61 -26.70
N LEU A 101 -19.65 20.20 -27.95
CA LEU A 101 -20.86 20.53 -28.69
C LEU A 101 -22.12 19.92 -28.05
N ILE A 102 -22.05 18.66 -27.62
CA ILE A 102 -23.12 17.98 -26.87
C ILE A 102 -23.41 18.76 -25.58
N GLY A 103 -22.38 19.10 -24.80
CA GLY A 103 -22.52 19.81 -23.53
C GLY A 103 -23.13 21.20 -23.70
N MET A 104 -22.69 21.95 -24.71
CA MET A 104 -23.28 23.24 -25.04
C MET A 104 -24.73 23.09 -25.53
N GLY A 105 -25.02 22.09 -26.36
CA GLY A 105 -26.37 21.81 -26.84
C GLY A 105 -27.35 21.52 -25.70
N TYR A 106 -26.98 20.62 -24.80
CA TYR A 106 -27.79 20.30 -23.62
C TYR A 106 -27.91 21.47 -22.66
N THR A 107 -26.82 22.22 -22.44
CA THR A 107 -26.84 23.40 -21.56
C THR A 107 -27.76 24.48 -22.12
N ALA A 108 -27.65 24.82 -23.41
CA ALA A 108 -28.51 25.80 -24.06
C ALA A 108 -29.98 25.36 -24.04
N TRP A 109 -30.25 24.08 -24.33
CA TRP A 109 -31.59 23.50 -24.26
C TRP A 109 -32.16 23.54 -22.84
N PHE A 110 -31.37 23.16 -21.84
CA PHE A 110 -31.77 23.15 -20.43
C PHE A 110 -32.08 24.56 -19.93
N VAL A 111 -31.23 25.53 -20.24
CA VAL A 111 -31.46 26.95 -19.90
C VAL A 111 -32.76 27.44 -20.52
N TYR A 112 -32.94 27.19 -21.82
CA TYR A 112 -34.14 27.60 -22.54
C TYR A 112 -35.42 26.95 -21.98
N ARG A 113 -35.39 25.64 -21.72
CA ARG A 113 -36.55 24.85 -21.30
C ARG A 113 -36.92 25.04 -19.83
N TYR A 114 -35.95 25.22 -18.94
CA TYR A 114 -36.18 25.18 -17.49
C TYR A 114 -35.91 26.51 -16.80
N LEU A 115 -34.90 27.28 -17.23
CA LEU A 115 -34.50 28.50 -16.51
C LEU A 115 -35.19 29.79 -16.98
N LEU A 116 -35.60 29.93 -18.25
CA LEU A 116 -36.15 31.21 -18.74
C LEU A 116 -37.57 31.50 -18.21
N LYS A 117 -38.44 30.49 -18.13
CA LYS A 117 -39.84 30.68 -17.72
C LYS A 117 -40.03 30.43 -16.23
N ALA A 118 -40.85 31.26 -15.58
CA ALA A 118 -41.12 31.12 -14.15
C ALA A 118 -41.80 29.79 -13.78
N SER A 119 -42.75 29.35 -14.60
CA SER A 119 -43.45 28.06 -14.40
C SER A 119 -42.51 26.86 -14.47
N THR A 120 -41.57 26.86 -15.42
CA THR A 120 -40.62 25.75 -15.61
C THR A 120 -39.52 25.74 -14.54
N ARG A 121 -39.18 26.89 -13.97
CA ARG A 121 -38.31 26.96 -12.78
C ARG A 121 -39.00 26.37 -11.55
N GLN A 122 -40.28 26.65 -11.36
CA GLN A 122 -41.06 26.10 -10.25
C GLN A 122 -41.22 24.58 -10.37
N GLU A 123 -41.52 24.09 -11.57
CA GLU A 123 -41.57 22.66 -11.91
C GLU A 123 -40.23 21.97 -11.56
N LEU A 124 -39.10 22.51 -12.04
CA LEU A 124 -37.77 21.95 -11.78
C LEU A 124 -37.44 21.88 -10.28
N VAL A 125 -37.74 22.94 -9.51
CA VAL A 125 -37.48 22.96 -8.06
C VAL A 125 -38.36 21.96 -7.33
N GLN A 126 -39.61 21.81 -7.74
CA GLN A 126 -40.53 20.84 -7.15
C GLN A 126 -40.07 19.40 -7.45
N GLU A 127 -39.72 19.09 -8.69
CA GLU A 127 -39.17 17.79 -9.08
C GLU A 127 -37.88 17.46 -8.32
N PHE A 128 -36.96 18.44 -8.23
CA PHE A 128 -35.72 18.27 -7.48
C PHE A 128 -35.97 18.00 -5.99
N LYS A 129 -36.93 18.70 -5.39
CA LYS A 129 -37.34 18.47 -4.00
C LYS A 129 -37.89 17.06 -3.81
N SER A 130 -38.84 16.63 -4.65
CA SER A 130 -39.42 15.29 -4.58
C SER A 130 -38.40 14.18 -4.83
N TYR A 131 -37.40 14.41 -5.69
CA TYR A 131 -36.30 13.46 -5.89
C TYR A 131 -35.38 13.37 -4.66
N LYS A 132 -35.08 14.51 -4.03
CA LYS A 132 -34.30 14.57 -2.79
C LYS A 132 -35.02 13.83 -1.64
N GLU A 133 -36.32 14.05 -1.47
CA GLU A 133 -37.15 13.39 -0.46
C GLU A 133 -37.15 11.87 -0.66
N GLN A 134 -37.21 11.37 -1.90
CA GLN A 134 -37.13 9.93 -2.18
C GLN A 134 -35.79 9.29 -1.78
N ILE A 135 -34.67 10.01 -1.87
CA ILE A 135 -33.34 9.47 -1.55
C ILE A 135 -33.04 9.62 -0.06
N THR A 136 -33.39 10.76 0.54
CA THR A 136 -33.09 11.07 1.94
C THR A 136 -34.15 10.52 2.90
N GLY A 137 -35.39 10.33 2.45
CA GLY A 137 -36.51 9.83 3.26
C GLY A 137 -37.12 10.87 4.22
N ASP A 138 -36.78 12.14 4.04
CA ASP A 138 -37.37 13.30 4.75
C ASP A 138 -38.65 13.79 4.09
#